data_AF-A0A0Q8RPA2-F1
#
_entry.id   AF-A0A0Q8RPA2-F1
#
_cell.length_a   1.000
_cell.length_b   1.000
_cell.length_c   1.000
_cell.angle_alpha   90.00
_cell.angle_beta   90.00
_cell.angle_gamma   90.00
#
_symmetry.space_group_name_H-M   'P 1'
#
loop_
_entity.id
_entity.type
_entity.pdbx_description
1 polymer ?
#
loop_
_entity_poly.entity_id
_entity_poly.type
_entity_poly.pdbx_seq_one_letter_code
_entity_poly.pdbx_strand_id
1 'polypeptide(L)' 'MIEVRREFSYDWAFVYAPLFAIGLGSAAAFAASRRASAARMTLLIVVTGAIALLGGVVLFGLGGLI' A
#
# COMPACT_ATOMS: atom_id res chain seq x y z
N MET A 1 -5.89 -27.92 -13.81
CA MET A 1 -5.58 -26.65 -13.13
C MET A 1 -6.89 -25.88 -13.04
N ILE A 2 -7.48 -25.79 -11.84
CA ILE A 2 -8.76 -25.10 -11.63
C ILE A 2 -8.41 -23.64 -11.37
N GLU A 3 -8.61 -22.79 -12.37
CA GLU A 3 -8.38 -21.35 -12.24
C GLU A 3 -9.58 -20.74 -11.50
N VAL A 4 -9.42 -20.55 -10.18
CA VAL A 4 -10.40 -19.80 -9.38
C VAL A 4 -10.33 -18.36 -9.87
N ARG A 5 -11.31 -17.92 -10.66
CA ARG A 5 -11.42 -16.51 -11.05
C ARG A 5 -11.48 -15.67 -9.78
N ARG A 6 -10.39 -14.97 -9.47
CA ARG A 6 -10.44 -13.89 -8.48
C ARG A 6 -11.42 -12.84 -9.00
N GLU A 7 -12.46 -12.60 -8.22
CA GLU A 7 -13.36 -11.50 -8.49
C GLU A 7 -12.58 -10.20 -8.36
N PHE A 8 -12.83 -9.26 -9.26
CA PHE A 8 -12.24 -7.92 -9.23
C PHE A 8 -12.36 -7.27 -7.84
N SER A 9 -13.45 -7.54 -7.11
CA SER A 9 -13.69 -7.07 -5.74
C SER A 9 -12.55 -7.44 -4.78
N TYR A 10 -11.94 -8.61 -4.95
CA TYR A 10 -10.85 -9.09 -4.11
C TYR A 10 -9.54 -8.36 -4.42
N ASP A 11 -9.15 -8.28 -5.69
CA ASP A 11 -7.95 -7.52 -6.09
C ASP A 11 -8.11 -6.02 -5.80
N TRP A 12 -9.33 -5.49 -5.94
CA TRP A 12 -9.67 -4.14 -5.55
C TRP A 12 -9.42 -3.89 -4.05
N ALA A 13 -9.95 -4.73 -3.17
CA ALA A 13 -9.84 -4.55 -1.73
C ALA A 13 -8.40 -4.72 -1.21
N PHE A 14 -7.66 -5.67 -1.74
CA PHE A 14 -6.35 -6.05 -1.19
C PHE A 14 -5.14 -5.48 -1.94
N VAL A 15 -5.32 -4.99 -3.17
CA VAL A 15 -4.22 -4.44 -3.99
C VAL A 15 -4.49 -3.00 -4.38
N TYR A 16 -5.57 -2.74 -5.13
CA TYR A 16 -5.76 -1.42 -5.72
C TYR A 16 -6.14 -0.35 -4.71
N ALA A 17 -7.11 -0.60 -3.82
CA ALA A 17 -7.52 0.37 -2.81
C ALA A 17 -6.38 0.75 -1.84
N PRO A 18 -5.58 -0.20 -1.32
CA PRO A 18 -4.39 0.13 -0.53
C PRO A 18 -3.36 0.97 -1.29
N LEU A 19 -3.09 0.65 -2.57
CA LEU A 19 -2.18 1.43 -3.41
C LEU A 19 -2.66 2.88 -3.60
N PHE A 20 -3.95 3.06 -3.86
CA PHE A 20 -4.53 4.40 -3.97
C PHE A 20 -4.46 5.16 -2.64
N ALA A 21 -4.77 4.50 -1.52
CA ALA A 21 -4.71 5.10 -0.19
C ALA A 21 -3.28 5.53 0.17
N ILE A 22 -2.28 4.67 -0.06
CA ILE A 22 -0.87 5.00 0.18
C ILE A 22 -0.44 6.15 -0.73
N GLY A 23 -0.74 6.09 -2.03
CA GLY A 23 -0.34 7.12 -2.98
C GLY A 23 -0.92 8.50 -2.65
N LEU A 24 -2.24 8.60 -2.55
CA LEU A 24 -2.94 9.86 -2.28
C LEU A 24 -2.68 10.37 -0.86
N GLY A 25 -2.71 9.48 0.13
CA GLY A 25 -2.42 9.82 1.52
C GLY A 25 -1.00 10.37 1.69
N SER A 26 -0.01 9.73 1.06
CA SER A 26 1.38 10.20 1.07
C SER A 26 1.51 11.56 0.39
N ALA A 27 0.90 11.75 -0.77
CA ALA A 27 0.95 13.02 -1.50
C ALA A 27 0.36 14.18 -0.68
N ALA A 28 -0.83 13.98 -0.10
CA ALA A 28 -1.48 14.98 0.75
C ALA A 28 -0.64 15.31 1.99
N ALA A 29 -0.08 14.30 2.64
CA ALA A 29 0.68 14.47 3.86
C ALA A 29 2.10 15.06 3.60
N PHE A 30 2.72 14.80 2.44
CA PHE A 30 3.91 15.52 1.98
C PHE A 30 3.62 17.00 1.73
N ALA A 31 2.48 17.30 1.10
CA ALA A 31 2.07 18.68 0.86
C ALA A 31 1.82 19.43 2.18
N ALA A 32 1.19 18.78 3.16
CA ALA A 32 0.94 19.35 4.49
C ALA A 32 2.23 19.53 5.32
N SER A 33 3.18 18.59 5.22
CA SER A 33 4.43 18.59 6.01
C SER A 33 5.60 19.33 5.34
N ARG A 34 5.37 20.07 4.23
CA ARG A 34 6.40 20.74 3.41
C ARG A 34 7.41 21.61 4.17
N ARG A 35 7.05 22.18 5.32
CA ARG A 35 7.92 23.05 6.14
C ARG A 35 8.43 22.37 7.43
N ALA A 36 7.96 21.16 7.74
CA ALA A 36 8.30 20.44 8.97
C ALA A 36 9.18 19.23 8.63
N SER A 37 10.51 19.40 8.74
CA SER A 37 11.50 18.37 8.38
C SER A 37 11.32 17.07 9.19
N ALA A 38 11.05 17.17 10.49
CA ALA A 38 10.79 16.02 11.35
C ALA A 38 9.54 15.24 10.91
N ALA A 39 8.43 15.94 10.64
CA ALA A 39 7.20 15.31 10.17
C ALA A 39 7.40 14.58 8.83
N ARG A 40 8.21 15.15 7.93
CA ARG A 40 8.53 14.56 6.63
C ARG A 40 9.41 13.31 6.76
N MET A 41 10.36 13.32 7.71
CA MET A 41 11.18 12.14 8.03
C MET A 41 10.33 11.00 8.59
N THR A 42 9.46 11.29 9.57
CA THR A 42 8.50 10.31 10.10
C THR A 42 7.61 9.77 8.99
N LEU A 43 7.13 10.65 8.11
CA LEU A 43 6.29 10.25 7.00
C LEU A 43 7.01 9.30 6.03
N LEU A 44 8.26 9.59 5.68
CA LEU A 44 9.09 8.71 4.85
C LEU A 44 9.25 7.31 5.47
N ILE A 45 9.52 7.25 6.77
CA ILE A 45 9.65 5.98 7.50
C ILE A 45 8.33 5.20 7.44
N VAL A 46 7.21 5.87 7.73
CA VAL A 46 5.88 5.23 7.74
C VAL A 46 5.50 4.74 6.35
N VAL A 47 5.69 5.55 5.31
CA VAL A 47 5.38 5.16 3.92
C VAL A 47 6.25 3.99 3.48
N THR A 48 7.53 3.99 3.84
CA THR A 48 8.43 2.87 3.54
C THR A 48 7.96 1.58 4.20
N GLY A 49 7.58 1.64 5.48
CA GLY A 49 6.99 0.51 6.19
C GLY A 49 5.67 0.03 5.59
N ALA A 50 4.78 0.95 5.21
CA ALA A 50 3.52 0.63 4.55
C ALA A 50 3.73 -0.08 3.20
N ILE A 51 4.68 0.38 2.39
CA ILE A 51 5.03 -0.27 1.12
C ILE A 51 5.62 -1.66 1.36
N ALA A 52 6.51 -1.81 2.35
CA ALA A 52 7.10 -3.10 2.69
C ALA A 52 6.04 -4.10 3.17
N LEU A 53 5.10 -3.67 4.01
CA LEU A 53 3.97 -4.48 4.46
C LEU A 53 3.06 -4.89 3.30
N LEU A 54 2.69 -3.94 2.43
CA LEU A 54 1.87 -4.23 1.26
C LEU A 54 2.58 -5.20 0.31
N GLY A 55 3.86 -4.99 0.05
CA GLY A 55 4.69 -5.90 -0.73
C GLY A 55 4.73 -7.30 -0.12
N GLY A 56 4.85 -7.41 1.20
CA GLY A 56 4.77 -8.68 1.92
C GLY A 56 3.41 -9.37 1.75
N VAL A 57 2.31 -8.63 1.85
CA VAL A 57 0.95 -9.17 1.62
C VAL A 57 0.80 -9.65 0.18
N VAL A 58 1.30 -8.90 -0.80
CA VAL A 58 1.25 -9.29 -2.22
C VAL A 58 2.09 -10.54 -2.51
N LEU A 59 3.33 -10.57 -2.02
CA LEU A 59 4.27 -11.66 -2.31
C LEU A 59 3.94 -12.95 -1.55
N PHE A 60 3.52 -12.84 -0.28
CA PHE A 60 3.35 -14.00 0.61
C PHE A 60 1.89 -14.30 0.98
N GLY A 61 1.03 -13.27 1.08
CA GLY A 61 -0.37 -13.45 1.45
C GLY A 61 -1.29 -13.78 0.26
N LEU A 62 -1.09 -13.07 -0.86
CA LEU A 62 -1.89 -13.23 -2.08
C LEU A 62 -1.37 -14.37 -2.96
N GLY A 63 -0.06 -14.64 -2.96
CA GLY A 63 0.59 -15.71 -3.70
C GLY A 63 0.69 -17.06 -2.97
N GLY A 64 0.40 -17.12 -1.66
CA GLY A 64 0.36 -18.37 -0.89
C GLY A 64 -1.00 -19.09 -0.92
N LEU A 65 -1.98 -18.51 -1.60
CA LEU A 65 -3.33 -19.04 -1.82
C LEU A 65 -3.47 -19.76 -3.18
N ILE A 66 -2.34 -20.04 -3.84
CA ILE A 66 -2.21 -20.72 -5.13
C ILE A 66 -1.73 -22.16 -4.92
#